data_AF-A0A8T4Z3V9-F1
#
_entry.id   AF-A0A8T4Z3V9-F1
#
_cell.length_a   1.000
_cell.length_b   1.000
_cell.length_c   1.000
_cell.angle_alpha   90.00
_cell.angle_beta   90.00
_cell.angle_gamma   90.00
#
_symmetry.space_group_name_H-M   'P 1'
#
loop_
_entity.id
_entity.type
_entity.pdbx_description
1 polymer ?
#
loop_
_entity_poly.entity_id
_entity_poly.type
_entity_poly.pdbx_seq_one_letter_code
_entity_poly.pdbx_strand_id
1 'polypeptide(L)'
;MKVDKRGLAVLALTTIILSSSLIMYTPNFEKINIVEEFTNTLESSSAFQGPEELDESKLSTVRLKVILTDMGYPRLSNWGCLPPKPVPNAIISLSGRSAFTDWMGEAIVRAPQGNCTLAISRDRIGWWRTEVTIEKDMEEFEVNFILYRIAPLNITSDVKPSTGLNPVTLLFQIPDGGSYYIGMAVITYYTPSGEPEVYREDFSEALPLKSVRNLWGGMSSADHPFRSMVLIDYDHKGLGGETIKVKIDVKGEPVYVIPWMSYLPVESVVLERRS
;
A
#
# COMPACT_ATOMS: atom_id res chain seq x y z
N MET A 1 -20.89 -43.83 -8.75
CA MET A 1 -21.61 -43.27 -7.59
C MET A 1 -22.39 -42.04 -8.04
N LYS A 2 -23.72 -42.07 -7.99
CA LYS A 2 -24.55 -40.88 -8.26
C LYS A 2 -24.54 -40.03 -7.00
N VAL A 3 -23.93 -38.84 -7.06
CA VAL A 3 -23.98 -37.86 -5.97
C VAL A 3 -25.41 -37.32 -5.93
N ASP A 4 -26.10 -37.56 -4.83
CA ASP A 4 -27.46 -37.10 -4.61
C ASP A 4 -27.45 -35.56 -4.55
N LYS A 5 -28.15 -34.92 -5.51
CA LYS A 5 -28.22 -33.46 -5.63
C LYS A 5 -28.76 -32.79 -4.36
N ARG A 6 -29.48 -33.53 -3.53
CA ARG A 6 -29.98 -33.06 -2.23
C ARG A 6 -28.86 -32.96 -1.19
N GLY A 7 -27.87 -33.86 -1.21
CA GLY A 7 -26.72 -33.81 -0.30
C GLY A 7 -25.81 -32.62 -0.57
N LEU A 8 -25.66 -32.23 -1.84
CA LEU A 8 -24.82 -31.10 -2.24
C LEU A 8 -25.46 -29.73 -1.89
N ALA A 9 -26.79 -29.64 -1.98
CA ALA A 9 -27.54 -28.46 -1.56
C ALA A 9 -27.49 -28.24 -0.04
N VAL A 10 -27.58 -29.32 0.75
CA VAL A 10 -27.47 -29.24 2.22
C VAL A 10 -26.07 -28.77 2.63
N LEU A 11 -25.02 -29.23 1.94
CA LEU A 11 -23.64 -28.86 2.22
C LEU A 11 -23.33 -27.39 1.86
N ALA A 12 -23.90 -26.89 0.75
CA ALA A 12 -23.83 -25.47 0.41
C ALA A 12 -24.57 -24.60 1.44
N LEU A 13 -25.75 -25.04 1.91
CA LEU A 13 -26.53 -24.29 2.88
C LEU A 13 -25.84 -24.24 4.26
N THR A 14 -25.26 -25.35 4.72
CA THR A 14 -24.48 -25.35 5.97
C THR A 14 -23.23 -24.49 5.87
N THR A 15 -22.55 -24.46 4.71
CA THR A 15 -21.39 -23.59 4.51
C THR A 15 -21.79 -22.11 4.60
N ILE A 16 -22.92 -21.72 3.99
CA ILE A 16 -23.45 -20.35 4.04
C ILE A 16 -23.88 -19.95 5.46
N ILE A 17 -24.51 -20.87 6.20
CA ILE A 17 -24.93 -20.62 7.58
C ILE A 17 -23.70 -20.52 8.51
N LEU A 18 -22.67 -21.35 8.30
CA LEU A 18 -21.43 -21.31 9.08
C LEU A 18 -20.60 -20.04 8.78
N SER A 19 -20.59 -19.56 7.54
CA SER A 19 -19.96 -18.27 7.20
C SER A 19 -20.74 -17.09 7.77
N SER A 20 -22.08 -17.18 7.82
CA SER A 20 -22.92 -16.13 8.39
C SER A 20 -22.83 -16.05 9.92
N SER A 21 -22.66 -17.18 10.61
CA SER A 21 -22.50 -17.21 12.06
C SER A 21 -21.11 -16.74 12.52
N LEU A 22 -20.08 -16.89 11.67
CA LEU A 22 -18.76 -16.30 11.92
C LEU A 22 -18.79 -14.76 11.90
N ILE A 23 -19.68 -14.16 11.09
CA ILE A 23 -19.87 -12.70 11.01
C ILE A 23 -20.61 -12.16 12.25
N MET A 24 -21.42 -12.98 12.93
CA MET A 24 -22.22 -12.53 14.08
C MET A 24 -21.50 -12.60 15.44
N TYR A 25 -20.29 -13.16 15.53
CA TYR A 25 -19.59 -13.38 16.81
C TYR A 25 -18.41 -12.43 17.09
N THR A 26 -18.40 -11.24 16.47
CA THR A 26 -17.48 -10.15 16.83
C THR A 26 -18.29 -8.93 17.31
N PRO A 27 -18.37 -8.67 18.62
CA PRO A 27 -19.06 -7.48 19.11
C PRO A 27 -18.12 -6.27 18.99
N ASN A 28 -18.65 -5.18 18.41
CA ASN A 28 -18.10 -3.82 18.35
C ASN A 28 -17.04 -3.50 17.27
N PHE A 29 -17.42 -3.62 16.01
CA PHE A 29 -16.99 -2.63 15.02
C PHE A 29 -18.24 -1.90 14.48
N GLU A 30 -18.25 -0.58 14.63
CA GLU A 30 -19.22 0.28 13.96
C GLU A 30 -19.24 -0.07 12.46
N LYS A 31 -20.46 -0.12 11.91
CA LYS A 31 -20.77 -0.46 10.53
C LYS A 31 -20.00 0.44 9.56
N ILE A 32 -18.81 0.03 9.16
CA ILE A 32 -18.24 0.46 7.89
C ILE A 32 -18.90 -0.42 6.84
N ASN A 33 -19.77 0.19 6.05
CA ASN A 33 -20.51 -0.46 4.99
C ASN A 33 -19.55 -0.66 3.81
N ILE A 34 -18.63 -1.63 3.93
CA ILE A 34 -17.55 -1.91 2.96
C ILE A 34 -18.11 -2.15 1.55
N VAL A 35 -19.34 -2.65 1.43
CA VAL A 35 -20.01 -2.87 0.14
C VAL A 35 -20.41 -1.54 -0.53
N GLU A 36 -20.81 -0.55 0.25
CA GLU A 36 -21.29 0.74 -0.24
C GLU A 36 -20.13 1.66 -0.65
N GLU A 37 -19.01 1.59 0.08
CA GLU A 37 -17.77 2.29 -0.27
C GLU A 37 -17.11 1.68 -1.52
N PHE A 38 -17.22 0.35 -1.72
CA PHE A 38 -16.73 -0.30 -2.93
C PHE A 38 -17.54 0.09 -4.17
N THR A 39 -18.88 0.16 -4.06
CA THR A 39 -19.74 0.63 -5.17
C THR A 39 -19.55 2.11 -5.45
N ASN A 40 -19.43 2.96 -4.43
CA ASN A 40 -19.23 4.40 -4.63
C ASN A 40 -17.84 4.75 -5.17
N THR A 41 -16.79 3.96 -4.87
CA THR A 41 -15.46 4.16 -5.46
C THR A 41 -15.39 3.69 -6.92
N LEU A 42 -16.15 2.65 -7.28
CA LEU A 42 -16.36 2.25 -8.66
C LEU A 42 -17.22 3.26 -9.44
N GLU A 43 -18.25 3.84 -8.82
CA GLU A 43 -19.13 4.82 -9.47
C GLU A 43 -18.53 6.23 -9.57
N SER A 44 -17.67 6.64 -8.63
CA SER A 44 -16.88 7.89 -8.75
C SER A 44 -15.71 7.79 -9.74
N SER A 45 -15.43 6.58 -10.25
CA SER A 45 -14.54 6.34 -11.39
C SER A 45 -15.25 6.31 -12.75
N SER A 46 -16.49 6.83 -12.82
CA SER A 46 -17.29 6.97 -14.05
C SER A 46 -16.79 8.06 -15.02
N ALA A 47 -15.50 8.00 -15.35
CA ALA A 47 -15.00 8.30 -16.70
C ALA A 47 -14.66 7.01 -17.47
N PHE A 48 -15.14 5.85 -17.00
CA PHE A 48 -15.13 4.59 -17.73
C PHE A 48 -16.20 4.65 -18.85
N GLN A 49 -15.83 5.18 -20.01
CA GLN A 49 -16.56 4.86 -21.25
C GLN A 49 -16.53 3.34 -21.42
N GLY A 50 -17.71 2.75 -21.67
CA GLY A 50 -17.89 1.31 -21.83
C GLY A 50 -16.96 0.72 -22.88
N PRO A 51 -16.64 -0.58 -22.80
CA PRO A 51 -15.67 -1.18 -23.69
C PRO A 51 -16.19 -1.11 -25.13
N GLU A 52 -15.43 -0.44 -26.00
CA GLU A 52 -15.38 -0.84 -27.40
C GLU A 52 -15.16 -2.36 -27.44
N GLU A 53 -15.93 -3.07 -28.26
CA GLU A 53 -15.75 -4.50 -28.49
C GLU A 53 -14.29 -4.79 -28.90
N LEU A 54 -13.47 -5.16 -27.92
CA LEU A 54 -12.08 -5.54 -28.13
C LEU A 54 -12.06 -6.89 -28.84
N ASP A 55 -11.66 -6.85 -30.11
CA ASP A 55 -11.38 -8.02 -30.94
C ASP A 55 -10.42 -8.98 -30.20
N GLU A 56 -10.97 -10.07 -29.66
CA GLU A 56 -10.20 -11.05 -28.88
C GLU A 56 -9.07 -11.70 -29.68
N SER A 57 -9.06 -11.55 -31.01
CA SER A 57 -8.02 -12.08 -31.89
C SER A 57 -6.67 -11.35 -31.80
N LYS A 58 -6.60 -10.20 -31.09
CA LYS A 58 -5.37 -9.40 -30.92
C LYS A 58 -4.92 -9.25 -29.47
N LEU A 59 -5.31 -10.17 -28.60
CA LEU A 59 -4.83 -10.21 -27.22
C LEU A 59 -3.46 -10.88 -27.16
N SER A 60 -2.52 -10.23 -26.50
CA SER A 60 -1.23 -10.80 -26.11
C SER A 60 -1.24 -11.18 -24.64
N THR A 61 -0.60 -12.30 -24.35
CA THR A 61 -0.30 -12.75 -22.99
C THR A 61 0.90 -11.97 -22.48
N VAL A 62 0.76 -11.37 -21.31
CA VAL A 62 1.82 -10.61 -20.64
C VAL A 62 2.08 -11.24 -19.29
N ARG A 63 3.35 -11.50 -18.98
CA ARG A 63 3.80 -11.95 -17.67
C ARG A 63 4.37 -10.77 -16.91
N LEU A 64 3.91 -10.59 -15.68
CA LEU A 64 4.35 -9.52 -14.80
C LEU A 64 4.94 -10.13 -13.54
N LYS A 65 6.10 -9.63 -13.12
CA LYS A 65 6.71 -10.00 -11.84
C LYS A 65 6.85 -8.75 -10.97
N VAL A 66 6.35 -8.84 -9.74
CA VAL A 66 6.37 -7.73 -8.79
C VAL A 66 7.30 -8.08 -7.64
N ILE A 67 8.29 -7.21 -7.42
CA ILE A 67 9.32 -7.35 -6.40
C ILE A 67 9.32 -6.09 -5.53
N LEU A 68 9.58 -6.26 -4.23
CA LEU A 68 9.89 -5.18 -3.31
C LEU A 68 11.32 -5.35 -2.79
N THR A 69 12.12 -4.30 -2.97
CA THR A 69 13.43 -4.15 -2.35
C THR A 69 13.28 -3.17 -1.18
N ASP A 70 13.43 -3.65 0.04
CA ASP A 70 13.32 -2.80 1.23
C ASP A 70 14.71 -2.36 1.71
N MET A 71 15.01 -1.08 1.53
CA MET A 71 16.31 -0.47 1.83
C MET A 71 16.52 -0.14 3.31
N GLY A 72 15.59 -0.52 4.18
CA GLY A 72 15.79 -0.36 5.62
C GLY A 72 15.43 1.02 6.17
N TYR A 73 15.90 1.27 7.38
CA TYR A 73 15.97 2.60 7.99
C TYR A 73 17.44 3.03 8.04
N PRO A 74 17.86 4.04 7.25
CA PRO A 74 19.26 4.28 6.92
C PRO A 74 20.15 4.71 8.09
N ARG A 75 19.60 5.05 9.26
CA ARG A 75 20.39 5.41 10.47
C ARG A 75 20.62 4.25 11.45
N LEU A 76 19.91 3.13 11.31
CA LEU A 76 20.13 1.96 12.16
C LEU A 76 21.06 1.00 11.41
N SER A 77 22.36 1.20 11.58
CA SER A 77 23.49 0.55 10.89
C SER A 77 23.56 -0.98 10.90
N ASN A 78 22.57 -1.67 11.48
CA ASN A 78 22.48 -3.14 11.53
C ASN A 78 21.33 -3.71 10.69
N TRP A 79 20.46 -2.88 10.13
CA TRP A 79 19.41 -3.32 9.20
C TRP A 79 19.89 -3.06 7.78
N GLY A 80 20.73 -3.97 7.27
CA GLY A 80 21.15 -3.93 5.87
C GLY A 80 19.95 -3.99 4.92
N CYS A 81 20.17 -3.59 3.67
CA CYS A 81 19.21 -3.78 2.58
C CYS A 81 18.65 -5.21 2.63
N LEU A 82 17.33 -5.34 2.81
CA LEU A 82 16.69 -6.64 2.75
C LEU A 82 16.77 -7.12 1.30
N PRO A 83 17.06 -8.42 1.08
CA PRO A 83 17.09 -8.95 -0.26
C PRO A 83 15.75 -8.68 -0.95
N PRO A 84 15.74 -8.41 -2.26
CA PRO A 84 14.49 -8.23 -3.01
C PRO A 84 13.57 -9.44 -2.79
N LYS A 85 12.31 -9.17 -2.44
CA LYS A 85 11.30 -10.21 -2.17
C LYS A 85 10.15 -10.11 -3.16
N PRO A 86 9.65 -11.25 -3.67
CA PRO A 86 8.43 -11.24 -4.47
C PRO A 86 7.23 -10.77 -3.66
N VAL A 87 6.33 -10.02 -4.29
CA VAL A 87 5.13 -9.48 -3.65
C VAL A 87 3.91 -10.32 -4.03
N PRO A 88 3.40 -11.20 -3.15
CA PRO A 88 2.21 -11.98 -3.42
C PRO A 88 0.92 -11.18 -3.25
N ASN A 89 -0.15 -11.64 -3.90
CA ASN A 89 -1.51 -11.09 -3.79
C ASN A 89 -1.63 -9.59 -4.16
N ALA A 90 -0.66 -9.03 -4.87
CA ALA A 90 -0.77 -7.70 -5.47
C ALA A 90 -1.78 -7.74 -6.62
N ILE A 91 -2.59 -6.69 -6.74
CA ILE A 91 -3.52 -6.52 -7.85
C ILE A 91 -2.76 -5.85 -8.97
N ILE A 92 -2.80 -6.47 -10.14
CA ILE A 92 -2.31 -5.91 -11.39
C ILE A 92 -3.53 -5.66 -12.26
N SER A 93 -3.60 -4.48 -12.87
CA SER A 93 -4.57 -4.13 -13.90
C SER A 93 -3.80 -3.65 -15.14
N LEU A 94 -4.12 -4.23 -16.29
CA LEU A 94 -3.52 -3.89 -17.58
C LEU A 94 -4.66 -3.70 -18.58
N SER A 95 -4.88 -2.45 -19.02
CA SER A 95 -5.99 -2.08 -19.91
C SER A 95 -7.35 -2.60 -19.44
N GLY A 96 -7.63 -2.44 -18.14
CA GLY A 96 -8.89 -2.85 -17.49
C GLY A 96 -8.99 -4.34 -17.15
N ARG A 97 -8.03 -5.17 -17.56
CA ARG A 97 -7.99 -6.60 -17.20
C ARG A 97 -7.11 -6.80 -15.98
N SER A 98 -7.62 -7.51 -14.98
CA SER A 98 -6.93 -7.65 -13.69
C SER A 98 -6.50 -9.08 -13.39
N ALA A 99 -5.38 -9.23 -12.68
CA ALA A 99 -4.92 -10.49 -12.09
C ALA A 99 -4.25 -10.25 -10.74
N PHE A 100 -4.07 -11.32 -9.98
CA PHE A 100 -3.33 -11.30 -8.72
C PHE A 100 -1.97 -11.96 -8.92
N THR A 101 -0.95 -11.43 -8.24
CA THR A 101 0.35 -12.10 -8.18
C THR A 101 0.30 -13.34 -7.28
N ASP A 102 1.00 -14.38 -7.69
CA ASP A 102 1.18 -15.60 -6.92
C ASP A 102 2.25 -15.44 -5.81
N TRP A 103 2.59 -16.54 -5.14
CA TRP A 103 3.61 -16.56 -4.08
C TRP A 103 5.03 -16.20 -4.56
N MET A 104 5.29 -16.28 -5.87
CA MET A 104 6.52 -15.85 -6.54
C MET A 104 6.43 -14.41 -7.08
N GLY A 105 5.36 -13.69 -6.73
CA GLY A 105 5.14 -12.33 -7.19
C GLY A 105 4.78 -12.25 -8.67
N GLU A 106 4.41 -13.34 -9.31
CA GLU A 106 4.14 -13.41 -10.74
C GLU A 106 2.64 -13.39 -11.04
N ALA A 107 2.25 -12.69 -12.09
CA ALA A 107 0.89 -12.72 -12.63
C ALA A 107 0.93 -12.82 -14.16
N ILE A 108 -0.12 -13.41 -14.72
CA ILE A 108 -0.31 -13.47 -16.16
C ILE A 108 -1.61 -12.73 -16.48
N VAL A 109 -1.52 -11.74 -17.36
CA VAL A 109 -2.64 -10.93 -17.81
C VAL A 109 -2.69 -10.95 -19.33
N ARG A 110 -3.89 -11.07 -19.90
CA ARG A 110 -4.08 -10.84 -21.35
C ARG A 110 -4.40 -9.38 -21.57
N ALA A 111 -3.77 -8.74 -22.54
CA ALA A 111 -4.02 -7.35 -22.88
C ALA A 111 -3.89 -7.12 -24.39
N PRO A 112 -4.57 -6.12 -24.96
CA PRO A 112 -4.41 -5.79 -26.37
C PRO A 112 -2.97 -5.35 -26.67
N GLN A 113 -2.49 -5.64 -27.87
CA GLN A 113 -1.23 -5.04 -28.36
C GLN A 113 -1.39 -3.53 -28.54
N GLY A 114 -0.30 -2.80 -28.33
CA GLY A 114 -0.25 -1.34 -28.36
C GLY A 114 -0.05 -0.70 -26.98
N ASN A 115 -0.34 0.58 -26.88
CA ASN A 115 -0.17 1.34 -25.64
C ASN A 115 -1.26 0.97 -24.64
N CYS A 116 -0.82 0.62 -23.45
CA CYS A 116 -1.65 0.14 -22.35
C CYS A 116 -1.22 0.83 -21.06
N THR A 117 -2.18 1.13 -20.19
CA THR A 117 -1.88 1.56 -18.84
C THR A 117 -1.69 0.32 -17.95
N LEU A 118 -0.51 0.18 -17.38
CA LEU A 118 -0.21 -0.77 -16.31
C LEU A 118 -0.46 -0.10 -14.96
N ALA A 119 -1.28 -0.73 -14.12
CA ALA A 119 -1.56 -0.28 -12.77
C ALA A 119 -1.32 -1.42 -11.78
N ILE A 120 -0.63 -1.15 -10.66
CA ILE A 120 -0.30 -2.14 -9.65
C ILE A 120 -0.65 -1.60 -8.26
N SER A 121 -1.36 -2.39 -7.48
CA SER A 121 -1.65 -2.12 -6.07
C SER A 121 -1.22 -3.27 -5.18
N ARG A 122 -0.37 -2.99 -4.19
CA ARG A 122 0.18 -3.98 -3.25
C ARG A 122 -0.68 -4.12 -1.98
N ASP A 123 -1.47 -3.11 -1.68
CA ASP A 123 -2.28 -2.99 -0.45
C ASP A 123 -3.77 -2.73 -0.72
N ARG A 124 -4.15 -2.66 -2.01
CA ARG A 124 -5.52 -2.35 -2.49
C ARG A 124 -5.98 -0.93 -2.16
N ILE A 125 -5.07 -0.06 -1.73
CA ILE A 125 -5.35 1.33 -1.40
C ILE A 125 -4.60 2.22 -2.41
N GLY A 126 -3.27 2.11 -2.43
CA GLY A 126 -2.42 2.86 -3.35
C GLY A 126 -2.24 2.16 -4.68
N TRP A 127 -2.32 2.90 -5.78
CA TRP A 127 -2.13 2.39 -7.14
C TRP A 127 -0.98 3.11 -7.84
N TRP A 128 0.10 2.39 -8.09
CA TRP A 128 1.14 2.85 -9.01
C TRP A 128 0.68 2.65 -10.45
N ARG A 129 0.89 3.65 -11.32
CA ARG A 129 0.47 3.60 -12.72
C ARG A 129 1.58 4.06 -13.66
N THR A 130 1.68 3.41 -14.80
CA THR A 130 2.55 3.82 -15.90
C THR A 130 2.01 3.35 -17.24
N GLU A 131 2.37 4.05 -18.30
CA GLU A 131 2.13 3.58 -19.67
C GLU A 131 3.19 2.53 -20.06
N VAL A 132 2.75 1.48 -20.72
CA VAL A 132 3.58 0.43 -21.31
C VAL A 132 3.08 0.14 -22.72
N THR A 133 3.98 -0.23 -23.62
CA THR A 133 3.60 -0.70 -24.96
C THR A 133 3.75 -2.21 -25.01
N ILE A 134 2.76 -2.93 -25.55
CA ILE A 134 2.83 -4.38 -25.78
C ILE A 134 2.99 -4.59 -27.28
N GLU A 135 4.15 -5.07 -27.70
CA GLU A 135 4.52 -5.24 -29.11
C GLU A 135 4.37 -6.69 -29.58
N LYS A 136 4.63 -7.66 -28.69
CA LYS A 136 4.58 -9.09 -29.00
C LYS A 136 3.76 -9.89 -27.97
N ASP A 137 3.37 -11.09 -28.38
CA ASP A 137 2.82 -12.08 -27.45
C ASP A 137 3.93 -12.58 -26.50
N MET A 138 3.53 -12.93 -25.27
CA MET A 138 4.43 -13.38 -24.20
C MET A 138 5.53 -12.36 -23.83
N GLU A 139 5.17 -11.07 -23.72
CA GLU A 139 6.07 -10.09 -23.11
C GLU A 139 6.17 -10.28 -21.60
N GLU A 140 7.39 -10.09 -21.08
CA GLU A 140 7.66 -10.16 -19.65
C GLU A 140 8.07 -8.79 -19.12
N PHE A 141 7.45 -8.37 -18.02
CA PHE A 141 7.80 -7.15 -17.30
C PHE A 141 8.14 -7.50 -15.85
N GLU A 142 9.20 -6.89 -15.32
CA GLU A 142 9.50 -6.89 -13.90
C GLU A 142 9.34 -5.48 -13.34
N VAL A 143 8.59 -5.37 -12.25
CA VAL A 143 8.38 -4.12 -11.50
C VAL A 143 9.03 -4.28 -10.14
N ASN A 144 10.08 -3.50 -9.89
CA ASN A 144 10.76 -3.45 -8.61
C ASN A 144 10.40 -2.16 -7.88
N PHE A 145 9.66 -2.29 -6.79
CA PHE A 145 9.39 -1.23 -5.85
C PHE A 145 10.54 -1.15 -4.85
N ILE A 146 11.19 -0.01 -4.71
CA ILE A 146 12.36 0.18 -3.84
C ILE A 146 11.98 1.16 -2.72
N LEU A 147 11.69 0.61 -1.54
CA LEU A 147 11.20 1.36 -0.39
C LEU A 147 12.35 1.87 0.48
N TYR A 148 12.30 3.14 0.85
CA TYR A 148 13.19 3.80 1.79
C TYR A 148 12.36 4.41 2.93
N ARG A 149 12.85 4.31 4.17
CA ARG A 149 12.25 4.99 5.32
C ARG A 149 13.21 6.06 5.81
N ILE A 150 13.02 7.29 5.36
CA ILE A 150 13.94 8.40 5.61
C ILE A 150 13.77 8.91 7.04
N ALA A 151 14.86 8.95 7.80
CA ALA A 151 14.90 9.58 9.11
C ALA A 151 14.79 11.12 8.99
N PRO A 152 14.09 11.81 9.90
CA PRO A 152 14.10 13.27 9.91
C PRO A 152 15.52 13.80 10.17
N LEU A 153 15.94 14.78 9.37
CA LEU A 153 17.15 15.58 9.59
C LEU A 153 16.97 16.54 10.76
N ASN A 154 15.79 17.14 10.86
CA ASN A 154 15.45 18.11 11.89
C ASN A 154 13.98 17.93 12.30
N ILE A 155 13.70 18.21 13.57
CA ILE A 155 12.37 18.16 14.17
C ILE A 155 12.17 19.43 14.98
N THR A 156 11.11 20.17 14.68
CA THR A 156 10.70 21.31 15.50
C THR A 156 9.24 21.14 15.89
N SER A 157 8.96 21.14 17.18
CA SER A 157 7.61 21.13 17.73
C SER A 157 7.32 22.47 18.39
N ASP A 158 6.17 23.07 18.05
CA ASP A 158 5.61 24.20 18.80
C ASP A 158 4.53 23.62 19.70
N VAL A 159 4.95 23.10 20.86
CA VAL A 159 4.06 22.47 21.84
C VAL A 159 3.24 23.58 22.49
N LYS A 160 1.95 23.63 22.17
CA LYS A 160 0.97 24.52 22.78
C LYS A 160 0.01 23.68 23.61
N PRO A 161 0.18 23.63 24.94
CA PRO A 161 -0.63 22.78 25.83
C PRO A 161 -2.13 23.05 25.76
N SER A 162 -2.55 24.21 25.23
CA SER A 162 -3.93 24.68 25.30
C SER A 162 -4.80 24.36 24.08
N THR A 163 -4.24 23.84 22.97
CA THR A 163 -4.99 23.69 21.70
C THR A 163 -5.33 22.25 21.33
N GLY A 164 -4.79 21.24 22.01
CA GLY A 164 -5.02 19.81 21.70
C GLY A 164 -4.46 19.31 20.35
N LEU A 165 -4.04 20.26 19.49
CA LEU A 165 -3.26 20.07 18.28
C LEU A 165 -1.90 20.71 18.49
N ASN A 166 -0.85 19.92 18.29
CA ASN A 166 0.53 20.34 18.45
C ASN A 166 1.23 20.23 17.09
N PRO A 167 1.51 21.36 16.41
CA PRO A 167 2.17 21.35 15.12
C PRO A 167 3.61 20.84 15.28
N VAL A 168 3.89 19.72 14.64
CA VAL A 168 5.21 19.13 14.50
C VAL A 168 5.67 19.34 13.07
N THR A 169 6.84 19.95 12.92
CA THR A 169 7.49 20.11 11.63
C THR A 169 8.70 19.17 11.57
N LEU A 170 8.73 18.35 10.52
CA LEU A 170 9.80 17.40 10.23
C LEU A 170 10.46 17.77 8.92
N LEU A 171 11.79 17.75 8.88
CA LEU A 171 12.57 17.97 7.67
C LEU A 171 13.23 16.66 7.26
N PHE A 172 13.04 16.25 6.01
CA PHE A 172 13.59 15.02 5.44
C PHE A 172 14.44 15.35 4.21
N GLN A 173 15.39 14.48 3.92
CA GLN A 173 16.22 14.57 2.71
C GLN A 173 16.02 13.29 1.89
N ILE A 174 15.48 13.43 0.68
CA ILE A 174 15.29 12.30 -0.24
C ILE A 174 16.67 11.77 -0.66
N PRO A 175 16.85 10.45 -0.80
CA PRO A 175 18.07 9.88 -1.36
C PRO A 175 18.48 10.55 -2.67
N ASP A 176 19.78 10.64 -2.91
CA ASP A 176 20.30 11.33 -4.09
C ASP A 176 20.00 10.55 -5.39
N GLY A 177 19.58 11.28 -6.43
CA GLY A 177 19.40 10.76 -7.78
C GLY A 177 18.06 10.03 -8.00
N GLY A 178 17.47 10.24 -9.18
CA GLY A 178 16.20 9.61 -9.57
C GLY A 178 14.96 10.37 -9.10
N SER A 179 13.82 9.69 -9.18
CA SER A 179 12.51 10.22 -8.77
C SER A 179 11.86 9.25 -7.80
N TYR A 180 11.20 9.81 -6.80
CA TYR A 180 10.60 9.06 -5.70
C TYR A 180 9.14 9.44 -5.52
N TYR A 181 8.29 8.45 -5.30
CA TYR A 181 6.96 8.64 -4.76
C TYR A 181 7.07 8.87 -3.26
N ILE A 182 6.38 9.88 -2.76
CA ILE A 182 6.48 10.32 -1.37
C ILE A 182 5.27 9.79 -0.62
N GLY A 183 5.49 9.08 0.47
CA GLY A 183 4.42 8.59 1.32
C GLY A 183 4.05 9.53 2.46
N MET A 184 3.17 9.05 3.32
CA MET A 184 2.75 9.78 4.53
C MET A 184 3.77 9.61 5.65
N ALA A 185 4.18 10.70 6.27
CA ALA A 185 5.13 10.64 7.38
C ALA A 185 4.51 9.97 8.61
N VAL A 186 5.30 9.12 9.25
CA VAL A 186 4.97 8.45 10.50
C VAL A 186 5.73 9.13 11.62
N ILE A 187 5.02 9.59 12.64
CA ILE A 187 5.58 10.27 13.81
C ILE A 187 5.43 9.36 15.02
N THR A 188 6.53 9.05 15.68
CA THR A 188 6.50 8.38 16.98
C THR A 188 6.91 9.39 18.04
N TYR A 189 6.17 9.50 19.14
CA TYR A 189 6.44 10.46 20.21
C TYR A 189 6.09 9.92 21.59
N TYR A 190 6.59 10.55 22.65
CA TYR A 190 6.15 10.33 24.03
C TYR A 190 5.05 11.30 24.43
N THR A 191 4.02 10.79 25.09
CA THR A 191 3.01 11.58 25.79
C THR A 191 3.57 12.15 27.10
N PRO A 192 2.84 13.04 27.81
CA PRO A 192 3.28 13.57 29.12
C PRO A 192 3.40 12.50 30.20
N SER A 193 2.69 11.38 30.07
CA SER A 193 2.83 10.23 30.96
C SER A 193 4.03 9.34 30.64
N GLY A 194 4.78 9.66 29.56
CA GLY A 194 5.93 8.87 29.12
C GLY A 194 5.57 7.66 28.27
N GLU A 195 4.31 7.50 27.87
CA GLU A 195 3.88 6.40 27.01
C GLU A 195 4.18 6.73 25.54
N PRO A 196 4.78 5.81 24.76
CA PRO A 196 5.05 6.03 23.36
C PRO A 196 3.81 5.80 22.49
N GLU A 197 3.55 6.75 21.60
CA GLU A 197 2.46 6.72 20.62
C GLU A 197 3.00 6.93 19.19
N VAL A 198 2.20 6.49 18.23
CA VAL A 198 2.49 6.57 16.80
C VAL A 198 1.32 7.27 16.11
N TYR A 199 1.62 8.28 15.31
CA TYR A 199 0.65 9.04 14.55
C TYR A 199 1.02 9.07 13.07
N ARG A 200 -0.01 9.05 12.22
CA ARG A 200 0.07 9.28 10.78
C ARG A 200 -1.13 10.15 10.39
N GLU A 201 -0.95 11.01 9.40
CA GLU A 201 -1.91 12.06 9.04
C GLU A 201 -3.32 11.54 8.70
N ASP A 202 -3.44 10.36 8.10
CA ASP A 202 -4.74 9.74 7.78
C ASP A 202 -5.44 9.06 8.98
N PHE A 203 -4.80 9.01 10.16
CA PHE A 203 -5.41 8.43 11.35
C PHE A 203 -6.28 9.45 12.08
N SER A 204 -7.43 8.98 12.56
CA SER A 204 -8.32 9.77 13.40
C SER A 204 -7.66 10.20 14.71
N GLU A 205 -6.79 9.36 15.26
CA GLU A 205 -6.06 9.51 16.52
C GLU A 205 -4.69 8.80 16.48
N ALA A 206 -3.82 9.13 17.44
CA ALA A 206 -2.58 8.41 17.63
C ALA A 206 -2.83 7.03 18.25
N LEU A 207 -1.98 6.06 17.89
CA LEU A 207 -2.07 4.69 18.38
C LEU A 207 -0.95 4.43 19.39
N PRO A 208 -1.22 3.76 20.53
CA PRO A 208 -0.15 3.30 21.40
C PRO A 208 0.84 2.45 20.64
N LEU A 209 2.15 2.72 20.77
CA LEU A 209 3.19 2.01 20.02
C LEU A 209 3.11 0.48 20.20
N LYS A 210 2.75 0.02 21.41
CA LYS A 210 2.54 -1.41 21.73
C LYS A 210 1.42 -2.07 20.92
N SER A 211 0.47 -1.29 20.42
CA SER A 211 -0.64 -1.76 19.58
C SER A 211 -0.24 -1.82 18.10
N VAL A 212 0.84 -1.17 17.71
CA VAL A 212 1.35 -1.13 16.34
C VAL A 212 2.29 -2.32 16.10
N ARG A 213 1.74 -3.42 15.58
CA ARG A 213 2.52 -4.64 15.29
C ARG A 213 3.51 -4.47 14.13
N ASN A 214 3.28 -3.51 13.24
CA ASN A 214 4.02 -3.38 12.01
C ASN A 214 4.45 -1.92 11.74
N LEU A 215 5.15 -1.32 12.72
CA LEU A 215 5.59 0.08 12.63
C LEU A 215 6.41 0.35 11.37
N TRP A 216 7.21 -0.63 10.96
CA TRP A 216 8.19 -0.47 9.90
C TRP A 216 7.73 -0.98 8.54
N GLY A 217 6.58 -1.66 8.44
CA GLY A 217 6.13 -2.25 7.18
C GLY A 217 6.90 -3.53 6.83
N GLY A 218 6.47 -4.66 7.41
CA GLY A 218 6.77 -6.02 6.99
C GLY A 218 5.72 -6.51 5.99
N MET A 219 6.19 -7.21 4.97
CA MET A 219 5.53 -7.51 3.70
C MET A 219 4.47 -8.63 3.74
N SER A 220 3.78 -8.80 4.85
CA SER A 220 2.65 -9.74 4.99
C SER A 220 1.39 -8.96 5.33
N SER A 221 0.91 -8.16 4.37
CA SER A 221 -0.40 -7.51 4.43
C SER A 221 -1.50 -8.36 3.80
N ALA A 222 -1.18 -9.49 3.16
CA ALA A 222 -2.18 -10.38 2.59
C ALA A 222 -3.04 -11.08 3.67
N ASP A 223 -2.49 -11.30 4.87
CA ASP A 223 -3.15 -12.07 5.94
C ASP A 223 -3.66 -11.21 7.10
N HIS A 224 -3.49 -9.88 7.04
CA HIS A 224 -3.80 -9.01 8.16
C HIS A 224 -4.64 -7.79 7.76
N PRO A 225 -5.83 -7.59 8.39
CA PRO A 225 -6.72 -6.46 8.10
C PRO A 225 -6.20 -5.11 8.61
N PHE A 226 -4.99 -5.05 9.15
CA PHE A 226 -4.41 -3.82 9.70
C PHE A 226 -3.75 -3.00 8.60
N ARG A 227 -4.12 -1.72 8.50
CA ARG A 227 -3.44 -0.78 7.60
C ARG A 227 -1.93 -0.81 7.86
N SER A 228 -1.14 -1.01 6.81
CA SER A 228 0.31 -0.83 6.87
C SER A 228 0.62 0.58 7.38
N MET A 229 1.59 0.73 8.29
CA MET A 229 2.08 2.05 8.70
C MET A 229 2.82 2.77 7.56
N VAL A 230 3.38 2.00 6.62
CA VAL A 230 3.95 2.50 5.39
C VAL A 230 2.83 2.66 4.37
N LEU A 231 2.53 3.90 3.98
CA LEU A 231 1.62 4.24 2.90
C LEU A 231 2.35 5.18 1.94
N ILE A 232 2.42 4.78 0.67
CA ILE A 232 3.02 5.57 -0.41
C ILE A 232 1.90 6.26 -1.17
N ASP A 233 2.03 7.57 -1.38
CA ASP A 233 1.18 8.31 -2.30
C ASP A 233 1.84 8.28 -3.69
N TYR A 234 1.22 7.55 -4.63
CA TYR A 234 1.74 7.44 -5.99
C TYR A 234 1.37 8.62 -6.88
N ASP A 235 0.60 9.59 -6.39
CA ASP A 235 0.27 10.82 -7.11
C ASP A 235 1.25 11.95 -6.77
N HIS A 236 2.01 11.82 -5.66
CA HIS A 236 3.00 12.80 -5.23
C HIS A 236 4.45 12.33 -5.48
N LYS A 237 5.15 12.99 -6.42
CA LYS A 237 6.56 12.72 -6.75
C LYS A 237 7.48 13.83 -6.28
N GLY A 238 8.65 13.46 -5.75
CA GLY A 238 9.78 14.33 -5.47
C GLY A 238 11.03 13.91 -6.23
N LEU A 239 11.97 14.84 -6.37
CA LEU A 239 13.26 14.58 -7.01
C LEU A 239 14.30 14.11 -5.99
N GLY A 240 15.19 13.21 -6.40
CA GLY A 240 16.29 12.78 -5.54
C GLY A 240 17.15 13.96 -5.08
N GLY A 241 17.56 13.97 -3.81
CA GLY A 241 18.28 15.08 -3.19
C GLY A 241 17.40 16.29 -2.82
N GLU A 242 16.09 16.23 -3.00
CA GLU A 242 15.18 17.27 -2.50
C GLU A 242 15.00 17.19 -0.98
N THR A 243 14.86 18.35 -0.35
CA THR A 243 14.50 18.45 1.07
C THR A 243 12.99 18.62 1.20
N ILE A 244 12.32 17.66 1.85
CA ILE A 244 10.88 17.72 2.11
C ILE A 244 10.64 18.26 3.52
N LYS A 245 9.82 19.30 3.63
CA LYS A 245 9.31 19.80 4.90
C LYS A 245 7.87 19.35 5.10
N VAL A 246 7.66 18.47 6.07
CA VAL A 246 6.33 17.99 6.47
C VAL A 246 5.89 18.75 7.71
N LYS A 247 4.68 19.29 7.70
CA LYS A 247 4.03 19.88 8.88
C LYS A 247 2.80 19.06 9.20
N ILE A 248 2.75 18.51 10.40
CA ILE A 248 1.67 17.65 10.86
C ILE A 248 1.14 18.20 12.18
N ASP A 249 -0.18 18.38 12.25
CA ASP A 249 -0.86 18.69 13.49
C ASP A 249 -1.13 17.38 14.24
N VAL A 250 -0.23 17.06 15.17
CA VAL A 250 -0.37 15.84 15.99
C VAL A 250 -1.52 16.06 16.96
N LYS A 251 -2.54 15.21 16.86
CA LYS A 251 -3.63 15.12 17.84
C LYS A 251 -3.11 14.46 19.11
N GLY A 252 -3.22 15.15 20.24
CA GLY A 252 -2.65 14.72 21.51
C GLY A 252 -1.58 15.71 22.01
N GLU A 253 -0.83 15.31 23.03
CA GLU A 253 0.20 16.14 23.68
C GLU A 253 1.61 15.54 23.46
N PRO A 254 2.20 15.64 22.26
CA PRO A 254 3.56 15.19 22.03
C PRO A 254 4.54 16.03 22.86
N VAL A 255 5.18 15.39 23.84
CA VAL A 255 6.22 16.02 24.66
C VAL A 255 7.59 15.90 24.00
N TYR A 256 7.83 14.77 23.33
CA TYR A 256 9.07 14.51 22.63
C TYR A 256 8.85 13.58 21.43
N VAL A 257 9.22 14.03 20.24
CA VAL A 257 9.21 13.19 19.03
C VAL A 257 10.47 12.33 19.01
N ILE A 258 10.30 11.02 18.86
CA ILE A 258 11.37 10.02 18.82
C ILE A 258 11.96 9.99 17.40
N PRO A 259 13.17 10.54 17.15
CA PRO A 259 13.66 10.74 15.79
C PRO A 259 13.90 9.42 15.05
N TRP A 260 14.47 8.42 15.72
CA TRP A 260 14.81 7.13 15.11
C TRP A 260 13.62 6.18 14.92
N MET A 261 12.42 6.57 15.35
CA MET A 261 11.16 5.83 15.13
C MET A 261 10.17 6.64 14.28
N SER A 262 10.54 7.86 13.93
CA SER A 262 9.78 8.72 13.01
C SER A 262 10.45 8.67 11.64
N TYR A 263 9.65 8.64 10.59
CA TYR A 263 10.16 8.48 9.24
C TYR A 263 9.22 8.98 8.17
N LEU A 264 9.78 9.34 7.01
CA LEU A 264 9.05 9.56 5.78
C LEU A 264 9.32 8.36 4.85
N PRO A 265 8.31 7.53 4.54
CA PRO A 265 8.47 6.50 3.53
C PRO A 265 8.53 7.15 2.15
N VAL A 266 9.52 6.79 1.35
CA VAL A 266 9.59 7.15 -0.07
C VAL A 266 9.90 5.90 -0.88
N GLU A 267 9.47 5.87 -2.12
CA GLU A 267 9.62 4.71 -2.97
C GLU A 267 10.04 5.08 -4.38
N SER A 268 11.07 4.42 -4.89
CA SER A 268 11.39 4.46 -6.32
C SER A 268 10.79 3.22 -6.98
N VAL A 269 10.30 3.35 -8.21
CA VAL A 269 9.74 2.22 -8.96
C VAL A 269 10.50 2.06 -10.27
N VAL A 270 11.08 0.88 -10.47
CA VAL A 270 11.82 0.52 -11.67
C VAL A 270 11.00 -0.50 -12.44
N LEU A 271 10.69 -0.19 -13.70
CA LEU A 271 10.05 -1.10 -14.65
C LEU A 271 11.10 -1.58 -15.66
N GLU A 272 11.29 -2.89 -15.75
CA GLU A 272 12.16 -3.53 -16.72
C GLU A 272 11.34 -4.41 -17.67
N ARG A 273 11.55 -4.27 -18.98
CA ARG A 273 11.05 -5.22 -19.97
C ARG A 273 12.09 -6.34 -20.15
N ARG A 274 11.70 -7.59 -19.94
CA ARG A 274 12.54 -8.77 -20.17
C ARG A 274 12.24 -9.34 -21.55
N SER A 275 13.29 -9.45 -22.37
CA SER A 275 13.22 -9.80 -23.79
C SER A 275 13.04 -11.29 -24.03
#